data_AF-A0A6J3S1U8-F1
#
_entry.id   AF-A0A6J3S1U8-F1
#
_cell.length_a   1.000
_cell.length_b   1.000
_cell.length_c   1.000
_cell.angle_alpha   90.00
_cell.angle_beta   90.00
_cell.angle_gamma   90.00
#
_symmetry.space_group_name_H-M   'P 1'
#
loop_
_entity.id
_entity.type
_entity.pdbx_description
1 polymer ?
#
loop_
_entity_poly.entity_id
_entity_poly.type
_entity_poly.pdbx_seq_one_letter_code
_entity_poly.pdbx_strand_id
1 'polypeptide(L)'
;MAEGGGCCERPDAETQKSELGALLRTTLQRGAQWYLIDSRWFKQWKKYVGFDSWDMYSVGEHNLFPGPIDNSGLFSDPESQTLKEHLIDELDYVLVPAEAWNKLLNWYGCVEGQQPIVRKVVEHGLFVKHCKVEVYLLELKLCENSDPTNVLSCHFSKSDTIGASN
;
A
#
# COMPACT_ATOMS: atom_id res chain seq x y z
N MET A 1 -36.11 8.87 -13.20
CA MET A 1 -36.42 7.50 -12.74
C MET A 1 -35.59 6.56 -13.60
N ALA A 2 -34.81 5.60 -13.14
CA ALA A 2 -34.07 5.36 -11.91
C ALA A 2 -33.08 4.27 -12.35
N GLU A 3 -31.78 4.49 -12.27
CA GLU A 3 -30.78 3.42 -12.39
C GLU A 3 -30.01 3.46 -11.08
N GLY A 4 -30.46 2.63 -10.14
CA GLY A 4 -29.80 2.44 -8.85
C GLY A 4 -28.46 1.76 -9.09
N GLY A 5 -27.38 2.54 -9.01
CA GLY A 5 -26.05 1.99 -8.80
C GLY A 5 -26.10 1.18 -7.51
N GLY A 6 -25.90 -0.14 -7.62
CA GLY A 6 -25.86 -1.03 -6.48
C GLY A 6 -24.78 -0.54 -5.52
N CYS A 7 -25.18 0.06 -4.39
CA CYS A 7 -24.28 0.24 -3.27
C CYS A 7 -23.83 -1.16 -2.87
N CYS A 8 -22.56 -1.47 -3.12
CA CYS A 8 -21.90 -2.61 -2.51
C CYS A 8 -21.99 -2.38 -1.00
N GLU A 9 -22.97 -2.96 -0.32
CA GLU A 9 -23.10 -2.81 1.12
C GLU A 9 -21.81 -3.33 1.79
N ARG A 10 -21.20 -2.48 2.63
CA ARG A 10 -20.06 -2.89 3.43
C ARG A 10 -20.52 -4.05 4.33
N PRO A 11 -19.86 -5.22 4.28
CA PRO A 11 -20.25 -6.36 5.11
C PRO A 11 -19.98 -6.10 6.59
N ASP A 12 -20.51 -6.95 7.46
CA ASP A 12 -20.28 -6.86 8.90
C ASP A 12 -18.79 -7.05 9.26
N ALA A 13 -18.44 -6.68 10.49
CA ALA A 13 -17.07 -6.73 10.99
C ALA A 13 -16.44 -8.13 10.95
N GLU A 14 -17.22 -9.18 11.22
CA GLU A 14 -16.73 -10.56 11.25
C GLU A 14 -16.39 -11.04 9.83
N THR A 15 -17.27 -10.76 8.87
CA THR A 15 -17.05 -11.05 7.45
C THR A 15 -15.81 -10.30 6.94
N GLN A 16 -15.68 -9.00 7.24
CA GLN A 16 -14.49 -8.24 6.86
C GLN A 16 -13.20 -8.83 7.44
N LYS A 17 -13.21 -9.18 8.74
CA LYS A 17 -12.07 -9.79 9.43
C LYS A 17 -11.67 -11.11 8.78
N SER A 18 -12.65 -11.96 8.46
CA SER A 18 -12.41 -13.27 7.84
C SER A 18 -11.81 -13.12 6.44
N GLU A 19 -12.43 -12.31 5.59
CA GLU A 19 -12.00 -12.11 4.21
C GLU A 19 -10.60 -11.49 4.13
N LEU A 20 -10.34 -10.40 4.86
CA LEU A 20 -9.01 -9.79 4.86
C LEU A 20 -7.98 -10.62 5.61
N GLY A 21 -8.37 -11.33 6.67
CA GLY A 21 -7.48 -12.24 7.37
C GLY A 21 -6.87 -13.29 6.45
N ALA A 22 -7.67 -13.86 5.53
CA ALA A 22 -7.17 -14.77 4.50
C ALA A 22 -6.20 -14.09 3.54
N LEU A 23 -6.55 -12.89 3.05
CA LEU A 23 -5.76 -12.17 2.05
C LEU A 23 -4.44 -11.62 2.61
N LEU A 24 -4.39 -11.19 3.87
CA LEU A 24 -3.16 -10.67 4.49
C LEU A 24 -2.07 -11.75 4.67
N ARG A 25 -2.42 -13.04 4.53
CA ARG A 25 -1.45 -14.16 4.51
C ARG A 25 -0.94 -14.49 3.10
N THR A 26 -1.33 -13.71 2.08
CA THR A 26 -0.87 -13.91 0.70
C THR A 26 0.64 -13.81 0.62
N THR A 27 1.27 -14.79 -0.05
CA THR A 27 2.72 -14.81 -0.22
C THR A 27 3.15 -13.82 -1.31
N LEU A 28 4.33 -13.23 -1.13
CA LEU A 28 4.90 -12.31 -2.09
C LEU A 28 5.37 -13.07 -3.33
N GLN A 29 4.80 -12.74 -4.49
CA GLN A 29 5.14 -13.29 -5.79
C GLN A 29 5.74 -12.21 -6.69
N ARG A 30 6.86 -12.49 -7.37
CA ARG A 30 7.53 -11.53 -8.24
C ARG A 30 6.56 -10.92 -9.25
N GLY A 31 6.57 -9.60 -9.37
CA GLY A 31 5.72 -8.84 -10.28
C GLY A 31 4.31 -8.54 -9.75
N ALA A 32 3.88 -9.18 -8.64
CA ALA A 32 2.60 -8.88 -8.02
C ALA A 32 2.54 -7.44 -7.52
N GLN A 33 1.36 -6.83 -7.58
CA GLN A 33 1.09 -5.50 -7.07
C GLN A 33 0.59 -5.54 -5.63
N TRP A 34 1.15 -4.67 -4.81
CA TRP A 34 0.80 -4.46 -3.41
C TRP A 34 0.57 -2.97 -3.17
N TYR A 35 -0.26 -2.67 -2.18
CA TYR A 35 -0.72 -1.32 -1.91
C TYR A 35 -0.32 -0.91 -0.50
N LEU A 36 0.13 0.34 -0.35
CA LEU A 36 0.41 0.92 0.95
C LEU A 36 -0.87 1.51 1.55
N ILE A 37 -1.06 1.25 2.84
CA ILE A 37 -2.09 1.88 3.66
C ILE A 37 -1.43 2.48 4.89
N ASP A 38 -1.78 3.71 5.25
CA ASP A 38 -1.30 4.35 6.48
C ASP A 38 -1.64 3.47 7.70
N SER A 39 -0.62 3.21 8.53
CA SER A 39 -0.75 2.29 9.65
C SER A 39 -1.77 2.78 10.68
N ARG A 40 -2.02 4.10 10.79
CA ARG A 40 -3.03 4.67 11.70
C ARG A 40 -4.42 4.27 11.27
N TRP A 41 -4.74 4.46 10.00
CA TRP A 41 -6.02 4.04 9.44
C TRP A 41 -6.21 2.53 9.59
N PHE A 42 -5.19 1.75 9.25
CA PHE A 42 -5.26 0.29 9.33
C PHE A 42 -5.39 -0.22 10.77
N LYS A 43 -4.68 0.37 11.74
CA LYS A 43 -4.82 0.04 13.18
C LYS A 43 -6.22 0.37 13.68
N GLN A 44 -6.82 1.46 13.20
CA GLN A 44 -8.19 1.83 13.55
C GLN A 44 -9.19 0.81 12.97
N TRP A 45 -9.02 0.42 11.70
CA TRP A 45 -9.80 -0.66 11.07
C TRP A 45 -9.67 -1.97 11.86
N LYS A 46 -8.46 -2.38 12.25
CA LYS A 46 -8.24 -3.59 13.06
C LYS A 46 -8.98 -3.55 14.40
N LYS A 47 -9.06 -2.39 15.07
CA LYS A 47 -9.86 -2.23 16.29
C LYS A 47 -11.36 -2.35 15.98
N TYR A 48 -11.82 -1.66 14.93
CA TYR A 48 -13.22 -1.67 14.51
C TYR A 48 -13.74 -3.09 14.22
N VAL A 49 -12.95 -3.91 13.52
CA VAL A 49 -13.34 -5.29 13.17
C VAL A 49 -12.91 -6.33 14.20
N GLY A 50 -12.25 -5.92 15.29
CA GLY A 50 -11.69 -6.85 16.27
C GLY A 50 -10.66 -7.82 15.69
N PHE A 51 -9.81 -7.35 14.76
CA PHE A 51 -8.86 -8.19 14.03
C PHE A 51 -7.86 -8.89 14.97
N ASP A 52 -7.20 -8.11 15.84
CA ASP A 52 -6.21 -8.61 16.82
C ASP A 52 -6.80 -8.82 18.23
N SER A 53 -8.00 -8.30 18.50
CA SER A 53 -8.56 -8.22 19.85
C SER A 53 -9.45 -9.42 20.19
N TRP A 54 -9.41 -9.83 21.46
CA TRP A 54 -10.40 -10.73 22.07
C TRP A 54 -11.59 -9.96 22.65
N ASP A 55 -11.46 -8.64 22.82
CA ASP A 55 -12.54 -7.78 23.31
C ASP A 55 -13.60 -7.58 22.22
N MET A 56 -14.57 -8.50 22.19
CA MET A 56 -15.69 -8.50 21.25
C MET A 56 -16.73 -7.42 21.55
N TYR A 57 -16.69 -6.78 22.72
CA TYR A 57 -17.72 -5.82 23.12
C TYR A 57 -17.62 -4.50 22.34
N SER A 58 -16.40 -4.12 21.96
CA SER A 58 -16.13 -2.88 21.22
C SER A 58 -16.21 -3.04 19.69
N VAL A 59 -16.42 -4.27 19.19
CA VAL A 59 -16.39 -4.56 17.74
C VAL A 59 -17.62 -3.97 17.06
N GLY A 60 -17.39 -3.29 15.94
CA GLY A 60 -18.46 -2.66 15.16
C GLY A 60 -19.00 -1.35 15.75
N GLU A 61 -18.48 -0.88 16.89
CA GLU A 61 -18.90 0.39 17.47
C GLU A 61 -18.60 1.58 16.54
N HIS A 62 -19.54 2.53 16.48
CA HIS A 62 -19.45 3.68 15.57
C HIS A 62 -18.27 4.61 15.88
N ASN A 63 -17.89 4.74 17.16
CA ASN A 63 -16.73 5.51 17.62
C ASN A 63 -15.39 4.96 17.09
N LEU A 64 -15.33 3.69 16.71
CA LEU A 64 -14.14 3.04 16.18
C LEU A 64 -14.13 3.00 14.65
N PHE A 65 -15.19 3.47 14.00
CA PHE A 65 -15.28 3.47 12.55
C PHE A 65 -14.10 4.24 11.93
N PRO A 66 -13.27 3.60 11.07
CA PRO A 66 -12.05 4.23 10.57
C PRO A 66 -12.28 5.33 9.53
N GLY A 67 -13.49 5.42 8.94
CA GLY A 67 -13.76 6.33 7.84
C GLY A 67 -13.12 5.88 6.52
N PRO A 68 -13.11 6.75 5.49
CA PRO A 68 -12.43 6.49 4.23
C PRO A 68 -10.93 6.27 4.42
N ILE A 69 -10.32 5.45 3.55
CA ILE A 69 -8.87 5.24 3.55
C ILE A 69 -8.18 6.59 3.38
N ASP A 70 -7.32 6.93 4.35
CA ASP A 70 -6.55 8.17 4.34
C ASP A 70 -5.04 7.85 4.40
N ASN A 71 -4.36 8.09 3.29
CA ASN A 71 -2.92 7.95 3.14
C ASN A 71 -2.17 9.29 3.20
N SER A 72 -2.84 10.39 3.57
CA SER A 72 -2.23 11.72 3.64
C SER A 72 -0.99 11.77 4.54
N GLY A 73 -0.98 10.96 5.61
CA GLY A 73 0.15 10.82 6.53
C GLY A 73 1.43 10.30 5.86
N LEU A 74 1.31 9.63 4.71
CA LEU A 74 2.43 9.06 3.95
C LEU A 74 3.03 10.03 2.93
N PHE A 75 2.37 11.15 2.62
CA PHE A 75 2.81 12.08 1.58
C PHE A 75 3.65 13.23 2.15
N SER A 76 4.78 13.54 1.51
CA SER A 76 5.60 14.72 1.80
C SER A 76 4.98 15.98 1.21
N ASP A 77 4.30 15.84 0.07
CA ASP A 77 3.54 16.89 -0.60
C ASP A 77 2.12 16.40 -0.92
N PRO A 78 1.07 17.02 -0.35
CA PRO A 78 -0.32 16.65 -0.60
C PRO A 78 -0.78 16.83 -2.05
N GLU A 79 -0.19 17.76 -2.81
CA GLU A 79 -0.63 18.07 -4.17
C GLU A 79 -0.11 17.03 -5.16
N SER A 80 1.20 16.79 -5.16
CA SER A 80 1.80 15.75 -6.01
C SER A 80 1.62 14.33 -5.49
N GLN A 81 1.19 14.17 -4.22
CA GLN A 81 1.11 12.88 -3.52
C GLN A 81 2.44 12.12 -3.54
N THR A 82 3.54 12.88 -3.48
CA THR A 82 4.89 12.32 -3.36
C THR A 82 5.04 11.64 -2.01
N LEU A 83 5.51 10.40 -2.00
CA LEU A 83 5.70 9.64 -0.77
C LEU A 83 6.85 10.24 0.06
N LYS A 84 6.68 10.35 1.38
CA LYS A 84 7.78 10.69 2.29
C LYS A 84 8.90 9.68 2.13
N GLU A 85 10.13 10.13 2.32
CA GLU A 85 11.28 9.22 2.38
C GLU A 85 11.32 8.50 3.73
N HIS A 86 12.04 7.38 3.77
CA HIS A 86 12.35 6.64 5.00
C HIS A 86 11.16 6.09 5.79
N LEU A 87 9.97 5.97 5.19
CA LEU A 87 8.85 5.26 5.83
C LEU A 87 9.22 3.80 6.11
N ILE A 88 8.84 3.34 7.29
CA ILE A 88 9.16 2.01 7.82
C ILE A 88 7.91 1.12 7.72
N ASP A 89 8.10 -0.05 7.12
CA ASP A 89 7.07 -1.11 7.01
C ASP A 89 6.59 -1.54 8.42
N GLU A 90 5.30 -1.81 8.56
CA GLU A 90 4.58 -2.11 9.81
C GLU A 90 4.56 -0.99 10.88
N LEU A 91 5.37 0.06 10.73
CA LEU A 91 5.37 1.23 11.61
C LEU A 91 4.52 2.36 11.03
N ASP A 92 4.87 2.82 9.83
CA ASP A 92 4.25 3.98 9.19
C ASP A 92 3.16 3.57 8.20
N TYR A 93 3.38 2.48 7.47
CA TYR A 93 2.41 1.88 6.55
C TYR A 93 2.33 0.38 6.75
N VAL A 94 1.30 -0.23 6.18
CA VAL A 94 1.20 -1.68 5.97
C VAL A 94 1.09 -1.96 4.48
N LEU A 95 1.49 -3.15 4.08
CA LEU A 95 1.36 -3.65 2.71
C LEU A 95 0.21 -4.63 2.62
N VAL A 96 -0.71 -4.40 1.69
CA VAL A 96 -1.82 -5.31 1.41
C VAL A 96 -1.81 -5.75 -0.06
N PRO A 97 -2.19 -7.00 -0.37
CA PRO A 97 -2.31 -7.44 -1.76
C PRO A 97 -3.45 -6.70 -2.46
N ALA A 98 -3.41 -6.67 -3.80
CA ALA A 98 -4.41 -5.96 -4.62
C ALA A 98 -5.87 -6.29 -4.27
N GLU A 99 -6.16 -7.55 -3.97
CA GLU A 99 -7.52 -7.98 -3.62
C GLU A 99 -8.00 -7.39 -2.29
N ALA A 100 -7.12 -7.33 -1.28
CA ALA A 100 -7.44 -6.73 0.01
C ALA A 100 -7.63 -5.21 -0.12
N TRP A 101 -6.78 -4.56 -0.92
CA TRP A 101 -6.95 -3.14 -1.25
C TRP A 101 -8.31 -2.87 -1.88
N ASN A 102 -8.69 -3.63 -2.91
CA ASN A 102 -9.97 -3.45 -3.61
C ASN A 102 -11.16 -3.63 -2.67
N LYS A 103 -11.12 -4.62 -1.77
CA LYS A 103 -12.17 -4.80 -0.74
C LYS A 103 -12.26 -3.60 0.19
N LEU A 104 -11.13 -3.16 0.76
CA LEU A 104 -11.09 -2.00 1.66
C LEU A 104 -11.61 -0.74 0.96
N LEU A 105 -11.17 -0.51 -0.29
CA LEU A 105 -11.62 0.62 -1.09
C LEU A 105 -13.13 0.58 -1.35
N ASN A 106 -13.68 -0.60 -1.68
CA ASN A 106 -15.12 -0.76 -1.89
C ASN A 106 -15.94 -0.56 -0.60
N TRP A 107 -15.40 -0.95 0.55
CA TRP A 107 -16.10 -0.88 1.84
C TRP A 107 -16.05 0.49 2.51
N TYR A 108 -14.95 1.20 2.35
CA TYR A 108 -14.67 2.45 3.06
C TYR A 108 -14.51 3.66 2.14
N GLY A 109 -14.25 3.43 0.85
CA GLY A 109 -13.79 4.49 -0.05
C GLY A 109 -12.38 4.95 0.29
N CYS A 110 -11.94 6.02 -0.37
CA CYS A 110 -10.73 6.75 -0.05
C CYS A 110 -11.05 8.24 0.08
N VAL A 111 -10.18 8.98 0.78
CA VAL A 111 -10.27 10.44 0.81
C VAL A 111 -10.22 10.97 -0.62
N GLU A 112 -11.14 11.90 -0.93
CA GLU A 112 -11.29 12.46 -2.27
C GLU A 112 -9.98 13.04 -2.79
N GLY A 113 -9.66 12.75 -4.05
CA GLY A 113 -8.43 13.18 -4.71
C GLY A 113 -7.21 12.27 -4.47
N GLN A 114 -7.18 11.45 -3.42
CA GLN A 114 -6.06 10.54 -3.18
C GLN A 114 -6.04 9.38 -4.18
N GLN A 115 -4.85 9.07 -4.69
CA GLN A 115 -4.61 7.94 -5.59
C GLN A 115 -4.05 6.73 -4.81
N PRO A 116 -4.35 5.49 -5.26
CA PRO A 116 -3.77 4.29 -4.67
C PRO A 116 -2.24 4.29 -4.74
N ILE A 117 -1.57 4.00 -3.62
CA ILE A 117 -0.10 3.91 -3.57
C ILE A 117 0.31 2.47 -3.90
N VAL A 118 0.45 2.17 -5.19
CA VAL A 118 0.81 0.83 -5.69
C VAL A 118 2.31 0.64 -5.83
N ARG A 119 2.81 -0.55 -5.46
CA ARG A 119 4.21 -0.98 -5.61
C ARG A 119 4.28 -2.43 -6.09
N LYS A 120 5.41 -2.80 -6.69
CA LYS A 120 5.64 -4.14 -7.22
C LYS A 120 6.52 -4.97 -6.30
N VAL A 121 6.25 -6.26 -6.25
CA VAL A 121 7.14 -7.24 -5.64
C VAL A 121 8.31 -7.51 -6.58
N VAL A 122 9.51 -7.44 -6.05
CA VAL A 122 10.76 -7.73 -6.73
C VAL A 122 11.53 -8.82 -5.97
N GLU A 123 12.36 -9.56 -6.69
CA GLU A 123 13.27 -10.54 -6.08
C GLU A 123 14.59 -9.88 -5.73
N HIS A 124 14.99 -9.98 -4.47
CA HIS A 124 16.30 -9.52 -4.01
C HIS A 124 17.12 -10.70 -3.48
N GLY A 125 18.44 -10.60 -3.62
CA GLY A 125 19.40 -11.55 -3.04
C GLY A 125 20.29 -12.18 -4.10
N LEU A 126 21.59 -12.23 -3.80
CA LEU A 126 22.62 -12.73 -4.72
C LEU A 126 22.70 -14.27 -4.76
N PHE A 127 22.28 -14.93 -3.67
CA PHE A 127 22.37 -16.38 -3.51
C PHE A 127 21.02 -16.99 -3.16
N VAL A 128 20.38 -16.48 -2.09
CA VAL A 128 19.01 -16.82 -1.72
C VAL A 128 18.11 -15.67 -2.13
N LYS A 129 17.14 -15.95 -3.00
CA LYS A 129 16.18 -14.95 -3.47
C LYS A 129 15.01 -14.83 -2.48
N HIS A 130 14.73 -13.60 -2.08
CA HIS A 130 13.56 -13.24 -1.29
C HIS A 130 12.72 -12.24 -2.09
N CYS A 131 11.41 -12.48 -2.14
CA CYS A 131 10.48 -11.51 -2.68
C CYS A 131 10.21 -10.42 -1.64
N LYS A 132 10.30 -9.15 -2.05
CA LYS A 132 9.96 -7.98 -1.22
C LYS A 132 9.24 -6.94 -2.07
N VAL A 133 8.29 -6.21 -1.49
CA VAL A 133 7.72 -5.04 -2.16
C VAL A 133 8.76 -3.92 -2.20
N GLU A 134 9.07 -3.43 -3.39
CA GLU A 134 9.97 -2.29 -3.56
C GLU A 134 9.20 -0.98 -3.43
N VAL A 135 9.25 -0.38 -2.24
CA VAL A 135 8.55 0.88 -1.95
C VAL A 135 9.29 2.10 -2.51
N TYR A 136 10.62 2.09 -2.43
CA TYR A 136 11.48 3.13 -3.01
C TYR A 136 12.38 2.53 -4.06
N LEU A 137 12.33 3.14 -5.25
CA LEU A 137 13.32 2.93 -6.30
C LEU A 137 14.65 3.53 -5.87
N LEU A 138 15.74 3.02 -6.44
CA LEU A 138 17.07 3.58 -6.26
C LEU A 138 17.22 4.80 -7.16
N GLU A 139 17.44 5.98 -6.58
CA GLU A 139 17.86 7.15 -7.34
C GLU A 139 19.36 7.04 -7.65
N LEU A 140 19.70 7.13 -8.93
CA LEU A 140 21.07 7.24 -9.42
C LEU A 140 21.26 8.56 -10.16
N LYS A 141 22.38 9.23 -9.88
CA LYS A 141 22.83 10.43 -10.60
C LYS A 141 23.80 10.03 -11.69
N LEU A 142 23.40 10.24 -12.93
CA LEU A 142 24.13 9.85 -14.14
C LEU A 142 24.71 11.10 -14.81
N CYS A 143 25.93 11.01 -15.32
CA CYS A 143 26.54 12.05 -16.15
C CYS A 143 27.38 11.41 -17.25
N GLU A 144 27.60 12.15 -18.34
CA GLU A 144 28.54 11.72 -19.37
C GLU A 144 29.96 12.09 -18.98
N ASN A 145 30.94 11.27 -19.35
CA ASN A 145 32.35 11.55 -19.06
C ASN A 145 32.84 12.86 -19.72
N SER A 146 32.27 13.21 -20.88
CA SER A 146 32.53 14.47 -21.60
C SER A 146 31.97 15.71 -20.90
N ASP A 147 30.92 15.54 -20.09
CA ASP A 147 30.30 16.63 -19.34
C ASP A 147 29.88 16.15 -17.93
N PRO A 148 30.83 16.11 -16.98
CA PRO A 148 30.56 15.71 -15.61
C PRO A 148 29.64 16.67 -14.84
N THR A 149 29.38 17.86 -15.39
CA THR A 149 28.54 18.88 -14.73
C THR A 149 27.06 18.70 -15.04
N ASN A 150 26.75 18.10 -16.19
CA ASN A 150 25.38 17.79 -16.58
C ASN A 150 24.92 16.46 -15.94
N VAL A 151 24.34 16.56 -14.74
CA VAL A 151 23.88 15.42 -13.94
C VAL A 151 22.37 15.21 -14.12
N LEU A 152 21.99 14.00 -14.50
CA LEU A 152 20.60 13.54 -14.60
C LEU A 152 20.27 12.60 -13.43
N SER A 153 19.20 12.88 -12.69
CA SER A 153 18.64 11.95 -11.70
C SER A 153 17.69 10.97 -12.38
N CYS A 154 17.92 9.67 -12.19
CA CYS A 154 17.09 8.58 -12.72
C CYS A 154 16.74 7.60 -11.61
N HIS A 155 15.56 6.98 -11.70
CA HIS A 155 15.08 6.01 -10.71
C HIS A 155 15.08 4.61 -11.32
N PHE A 156 15.71 3.66 -10.64
CA PHE A 156 15.85 2.27 -11.09
C PHE A 156 15.32 1.30 -10.03
N SER A 157 14.78 0.18 -10.48
CA SER A 157 14.48 -0.94 -9.60
C SER A 157 15.79 -1.59 -9.15
N LYS A 158 15.82 -2.12 -7.92
CA LYS A 158 16.91 -2.99 -7.45
C LYS A 158 17.01 -4.31 -8.22
N SER A 159 15.97 -4.64 -8.99
CA SER A 159 15.99 -5.79 -9.90
C SER A 159 16.53 -5.46 -11.30
N ASP A 160 16.76 -4.17 -11.61
CA ASP A 160 17.36 -3.76 -12.88
C ASP A 160 18.83 -4.17 -12.94
N THR A 161 19.29 -4.57 -14.13
CA THR A 161 20.67 -5.01 -14.36
C THR A 161 21.43 -4.00 -15.20
N ILE A 162 22.72 -3.83 -14.91
CA ILE A 162 23.63 -3.07 -15.77
C ILE A 162 23.81 -3.83 -17.09
N GLY A 163 23.43 -3.22 -18.22
CA GLY A 163 23.67 -3.75 -19.57
C GLY A 163 22.50 -4.49 -20.23
N ALA A 164 21.32 -4.56 -19.61
CA ALA A 164 20.10 -5.00 -20.30
C ALA A 164 19.42 -3.80 -20.98
N SER A 165 19.76 -3.54 -22.23
CA SER A 165 18.99 -2.68 -23.12
C SER A 165 17.76 -3.44 -23.63
N ASN A 166 16.57 -2.88 -23.44
CA ASN A 166 15.40 -3.23 -24.26
C ASN A 166 15.62 -2.84 -25.72
#